data_AF-A0A8S9XVQ4-F1
#
_entry.id   AF-A0A8S9XVQ4-F1
#
_cell.length_a   1.000
_cell.length_b   1.000
_cell.length_c   1.000
_cell.angle_alpha   90.00
_cell.angle_beta   90.00
_cell.angle_gamma   90.00
#
_symmetry.space_group_name_H-M   'P 1'
#
loop_
_entity.id
_entity.type
_entity.pdbx_description
1 polymer ?
#
loop_
_entity_poly.entity_id
_entity_poly.type
_entity_poly.pdbx_seq_one_letter_code
_entity_poly.pdbx_strand_id
1 'polypeptide(L)'
;MVCRFGGSNYRDKLELCLIMELNDSFNFSAVDAWLIIKQHRDNAKNVSEATEVILIIIYSALIFLGVLSNVVVSFVVARRPQMHTARNLYIVNLTVSDLTLCMICMPFTLVHIINRPWTLGVALCKLVPFVQGTNIMVSVGTITVIALDRYFTIVRGQDGPTTRRRVIISIIAVWALSMLTTAPVLFFQVSRSE
;
A
#
# COMPACT_ATOMS: atom_id res chain seq x y z
N MET A 1 -5.43 5.97 -8.00
CA MET A 1 -3.95 6.01 -8.09
C MET A 1 -3.54 5.09 -9.23
N VAL A 2 -3.31 5.66 -10.41
CA VAL A 2 -3.31 4.95 -11.69
C VAL A 2 -1.93 4.33 -11.95
N CYS A 3 -1.80 3.00 -11.85
CA CYS A 3 -0.83 2.31 -12.70
C CYS A 3 -1.26 2.60 -14.14
N ARG A 4 -0.45 3.38 -14.88
CA ARG A 4 -0.82 3.99 -16.17
C ARG A 4 -1.65 3.03 -17.03
N PHE A 5 -2.88 3.45 -17.33
CA PHE A 5 -3.71 2.93 -18.42
C PHE A 5 -2.92 3.00 -19.73
N GLY A 6 -2.20 1.92 -20.03
CA GLY A 6 -1.66 1.58 -21.34
C GLY A 6 -2.76 0.93 -22.17
N GLY A 7 -3.73 1.74 -22.59
CA GLY A 7 -4.53 1.47 -23.78
C GLY A 7 -3.92 2.25 -24.94
N SER A 8 -2.70 1.87 -25.35
CA SER A 8 -2.03 2.41 -26.55
C SER A 8 -3.00 2.39 -27.75
N ASN A 9 -3.84 1.36 -27.88
CA ASN A 9 -4.68 1.24 -29.07
C ASN A 9 -5.92 2.18 -29.14
N TYR A 10 -6.33 2.86 -28.05
CA TYR A 10 -7.47 3.79 -28.09
C TYR A 10 -7.04 5.24 -27.92
N ARG A 11 -6.04 5.51 -27.08
CA ARG A 11 -5.45 6.85 -26.94
C ARG A 11 -4.52 7.16 -28.10
N ASP A 12 -3.71 6.21 -28.58
CA ASP A 12 -2.83 6.47 -29.74
C ASP A 12 -3.64 6.52 -31.04
N LYS A 13 -4.79 5.83 -31.14
CA LYS A 13 -5.74 6.02 -32.26
C LYS A 13 -6.45 7.37 -32.20
N LEU A 14 -6.79 7.86 -31.01
CA LEU A 14 -7.40 9.18 -30.82
C LEU A 14 -6.36 10.31 -30.99
N GLU A 15 -5.11 10.11 -30.54
CA GLU A 15 -3.98 11.01 -30.76
C GLU A 15 -3.55 11.01 -32.23
N LEU A 16 -3.56 9.86 -32.93
CA LEU A 16 -3.36 9.81 -34.39
C LEU A 16 -4.45 10.60 -35.14
N CYS A 17 -5.71 10.52 -34.71
CA CYS A 17 -6.80 11.28 -35.32
C CYS A 17 -6.68 12.80 -35.06
N LEU A 18 -6.32 13.19 -33.84
CA LEU A 18 -6.06 14.58 -33.46
C LEU A 18 -4.81 15.16 -34.14
N ILE A 19 -3.75 14.37 -34.29
CA ILE A 19 -2.51 14.76 -34.98
C ILE A 19 -2.77 14.97 -36.48
N MET A 20 -3.63 14.15 -37.11
CA MET A 20 -4.04 14.37 -38.50
C MET A 20 -4.85 15.66 -38.67
N GLU A 21 -5.75 16.02 -37.74
CA GLU A 21 -6.49 17.29 -37.78
C GLU A 21 -5.61 18.52 -37.45
N LEU A 22 -4.60 18.37 -36.59
CA LEU A 22 -3.69 19.46 -36.20
C LEU A 22 -2.57 19.72 -37.22
N ASN A 23 -2.14 18.70 -37.98
CA ASN A 23 -1.13 18.84 -39.03
C ASN A 23 -1.58 19.76 -40.17
N ASP A 24 -2.88 19.76 -40.48
CA ASP A 24 -3.47 20.59 -41.55
C ASP A 24 -3.68 22.06 -41.13
N SER A 25 -3.76 22.34 -39.82
CA SER A 25 -4.08 23.67 -39.29
C SER A 25 -2.88 24.46 -38.76
N PHE A 26 -1.82 23.80 -38.28
CA PHE A 26 -0.71 24.47 -37.58
C PHE A 26 0.70 24.30 -38.18
N ASN A 27 0.86 23.61 -39.33
CA ASN A 27 2.16 23.31 -39.95
C ASN A 27 3.19 22.75 -38.93
N PHE A 28 2.68 21.95 -37.99
CA PHE A 28 3.44 21.42 -36.87
C PHE A 28 3.79 19.97 -37.17
N SER A 29 5.08 19.68 -37.36
CA SER A 29 5.54 18.33 -37.67
C SER A 29 5.26 17.39 -36.49
N ALA A 30 4.83 16.16 -36.78
CA ALA A 30 4.63 15.13 -35.76
C ALA A 30 5.87 14.90 -34.87
N VAL A 31 7.06 15.21 -35.38
CA VAL A 31 8.34 15.12 -34.64
C VAL A 31 8.44 16.20 -33.56
N ASP A 32 8.01 17.42 -33.85
CA ASP A 32 8.04 18.54 -32.92
C ASP A 32 7.00 18.32 -31.80
N ALA A 33 5.84 17.78 -32.17
CA ALA A 33 4.82 17.32 -31.22
C ALA A 33 5.39 16.28 -30.25
N TRP A 34 6.07 15.29 -30.82
CA TRP A 34 6.64 14.20 -30.04
C TRP A 34 7.76 14.67 -29.10
N LEU A 35 8.60 15.60 -29.54
CA LEU A 35 9.67 16.19 -28.73
C LEU A 35 9.10 17.01 -27.56
N ILE A 36 8.08 17.83 -27.79
CA ILE A 36 7.45 18.62 -26.73
C ILE A 36 6.75 17.70 -25.71
N ILE A 37 6.04 16.67 -26.17
CA ILE A 37 5.39 15.68 -25.31
C ILE A 37 6.43 14.89 -24.51
N LYS A 38 7.56 14.53 -25.11
CA LYS A 38 8.67 13.85 -24.43
C LYS A 38 9.31 14.75 -23.38
N GLN A 39 9.58 16.01 -23.71
CA GLN A 39 10.15 17.00 -22.79
C GLN A 39 9.25 17.25 -21.58
N HIS A 40 7.94 17.44 -21.80
CA HIS A 40 6.98 17.59 -20.70
C HIS A 40 6.84 16.31 -19.87
N ARG A 41 6.90 15.14 -20.51
CA ARG A 41 6.86 13.84 -19.82
C ARG A 41 8.10 13.60 -18.97
N ASP A 42 9.27 13.98 -19.46
CA ASP A 42 10.54 13.82 -18.74
C ASP A 42 10.61 14.82 -17.59
N ASN A 43 10.23 16.09 -17.82
CA ASN A 43 10.07 17.08 -16.74
C ASN A 43 9.04 16.68 -15.67
N ALA A 44 7.94 16.02 -16.05
CA ALA A 44 6.94 15.54 -15.10
C ALA A 44 7.34 14.24 -14.37
N LYS A 45 8.31 13.49 -14.91
CA LYS A 45 8.90 12.30 -14.25
C LYS A 45 10.05 12.67 -13.32
N ASN A 46 10.72 13.77 -13.59
CA ASN A 46 11.76 14.32 -12.73
C ASN A 46 11.10 14.90 -11.48
N VAL A 47 10.90 14.04 -10.49
CA VAL A 47 10.75 14.49 -9.10
C VAL A 47 11.97 15.37 -8.84
N SER A 48 11.77 16.62 -8.42
CA SER A 48 12.88 17.53 -8.12
C SER A 48 13.89 16.80 -7.23
N GLU A 49 15.19 16.90 -7.52
CA GLU A 49 16.26 16.26 -6.75
C GLU A 49 16.08 16.49 -5.24
N ALA A 50 15.64 17.70 -4.87
CA ALA A 50 15.30 18.04 -3.49
C ALA A 50 14.14 17.20 -2.93
N THR A 51 13.07 16.99 -3.72
CA THR A 51 11.92 16.17 -3.32
C THR A 51 12.30 14.69 -3.19
N GLU A 52 13.16 14.16 -4.07
CA GLU A 52 13.63 12.79 -3.96
C GLU A 52 14.42 12.56 -2.65
N VAL A 53 15.40 13.44 -2.38
CA VAL A 53 16.18 13.39 -1.14
C VAL A 53 15.28 13.49 0.09
N ILE A 54 14.30 14.41 0.09
CA ILE A 54 13.33 14.54 1.17
C ILE A 54 12.52 13.26 1.36
N LEU A 55 12.04 12.63 0.29
CA LEU A 55 11.28 11.38 0.37
C LEU A 55 12.12 10.24 0.94
N ILE A 56 13.37 10.10 0.52
CA ILE A 56 14.30 9.08 1.05
C ILE A 56 14.49 9.29 2.57
N ILE A 57 14.73 10.53 3.00
CA ILE A 57 14.90 10.86 4.42
C ILE A 57 13.64 10.52 5.21
N ILE A 58 12.46 10.92 4.72
CA ILE A 58 11.19 10.66 5.41
C ILE A 58 10.90 9.15 5.47
N TYR A 59 11.01 8.42 4.36
CA TYR A 59 10.73 6.98 4.34
C TYR A 59 11.74 6.20 5.19
N SER A 60 13.02 6.57 5.17
CA SER A 60 14.02 5.93 6.04
C SER A 60 13.72 6.16 7.53
N ALA A 61 13.31 7.37 7.90
CA ALA A 61 12.88 7.68 9.27
C ALA A 61 11.62 6.91 9.66
N LEU A 62 10.61 6.82 8.78
CA LEU A 62 9.39 6.06 9.02
C LEU A 62 9.66 4.55 9.19
N ILE A 63 10.53 3.98 8.37
CA ILE A 63 10.94 2.57 8.50
C ILE A 63 11.65 2.36 9.83
N PHE A 64 12.62 3.22 10.17
CA PHE A 64 13.38 3.09 11.41
C PHE A 64 12.48 3.21 12.65
N LEU A 65 11.66 4.26 12.73
CA LEU A 65 10.75 4.48 13.84
C LEU A 65 9.66 3.39 13.90
N GLY A 66 9.15 2.95 12.76
CA GLY A 66 8.16 1.89 12.65
C GLY A 66 8.70 0.54 13.13
N VAL A 67 9.91 0.17 12.71
CA VAL A 67 10.56 -1.06 13.19
C VAL A 67 10.88 -0.96 14.68
N LEU A 68 11.48 0.15 15.13
CA LEU A 68 11.84 0.34 16.52
C LEU A 68 10.62 0.24 17.44
N SER A 69 9.53 0.95 17.11
CA SER A 69 8.30 0.95 17.89
C SER A 69 7.68 -0.46 17.99
N ASN A 70 7.55 -1.16 16.86
CA ASN A 70 6.96 -2.50 16.87
C ASN A 70 7.84 -3.53 17.57
N VAL A 71 9.17 -3.46 17.41
CA VAL A 71 10.12 -4.33 18.12
C VAL A 71 10.03 -4.11 19.63
N VAL A 72 9.96 -2.86 20.09
CA VAL A 72 9.80 -2.53 21.51
C VAL A 72 8.49 -3.09 22.05
N VAL A 73 7.38 -2.94 21.33
CA VAL A 73 6.08 -3.50 21.72
C VAL A 73 6.15 -5.03 21.81
N SER A 74 6.68 -5.71 20.78
CA SER A 74 6.83 -7.17 20.80
C SER A 74 7.74 -7.64 21.96
N PHE A 75 8.84 -6.94 22.22
CA PHE A 75 9.76 -7.24 23.32
C PHE A 75 9.07 -7.11 24.68
N VAL A 76 8.33 -6.03 24.90
CA VAL A 76 7.59 -5.78 26.15
C VAL A 76 6.54 -6.86 26.38
N VAL A 77 5.80 -7.27 25.34
CA VAL A 77 4.82 -8.36 25.43
C VAL A 77 5.49 -9.69 25.76
N ALA A 78 6.63 -10.01 25.14
CA ALA A 78 7.36 -11.26 25.39
C ALA A 78 8.01 -11.32 26.78
N ARG A 79 8.45 -10.18 27.33
CA ARG A 79 9.14 -10.11 28.63
C ARG A 79 8.20 -10.14 29.83
N ARG A 80 6.91 -9.83 29.67
CA ARG A 80 5.96 -9.72 30.76
C ARG A 80 5.02 -10.95 30.77
N PRO A 81 5.22 -11.94 31.66
CA PRO A 81 4.40 -13.15 31.70
C PRO A 81 2.92 -12.86 31.95
N GLN A 82 2.61 -11.78 32.68
CA GLN A 82 1.24 -11.30 32.90
C GLN A 82 0.55 -10.88 31.59
N MET A 83 1.33 -10.63 30.54
CA MET A 83 0.85 -10.33 29.20
C MET A 83 0.70 -11.57 28.30
N HIS A 84 0.87 -12.79 28.80
CA HIS A 84 0.58 -14.00 28.02
C HIS A 84 -0.92 -14.37 28.07
N THR A 85 -1.77 -13.38 27.76
CA THR A 85 -3.23 -13.54 27.72
C THR A 85 -3.74 -13.58 26.28
N ALA A 86 -4.94 -14.12 26.08
CA ALA A 86 -5.54 -14.20 24.74
C ALA A 86 -5.64 -12.83 24.05
N ARG A 87 -5.94 -11.75 24.79
CA ARG A 87 -6.04 -10.39 24.23
C ARG A 87 -4.73 -9.90 23.62
N ASN A 88 -3.60 -10.30 24.18
CA ASN A 88 -2.30 -9.82 23.73
C ASN A 88 -1.85 -10.47 22.41
N LEU A 89 -2.55 -11.51 21.95
CA LEU A 89 -2.41 -11.99 20.57
C LEU A 89 -2.85 -10.94 19.55
N TYR A 90 -3.79 -10.04 19.88
CA TYR A 90 -4.12 -8.93 19.00
C TYR A 90 -2.96 -7.93 18.90
N ILE A 91 -2.26 -7.67 20.00
CA ILE A 91 -1.08 -6.80 20.02
C ILE A 91 0.03 -7.42 19.16
N VAL A 92 0.26 -8.72 19.31
CA VAL A 92 1.23 -9.45 18.46
C VAL A 92 0.83 -9.37 16.99
N ASN A 93 -0.45 -9.59 16.65
CA ASN A 93 -0.95 -9.47 15.28
C ASN A 93 -0.70 -8.08 14.68
N LEU A 94 -0.95 -7.01 15.45
CA LEU A 94 -0.64 -5.64 15.05
C LEU A 94 0.86 -5.47 14.77
N THR A 95 1.73 -5.87 15.71
CA THR A 95 3.18 -5.73 15.52
C THR A 95 3.70 -6.49 14.31
N VAL A 96 3.16 -7.69 14.02
CA VAL A 96 3.55 -8.49 12.85
C VAL A 96 3.08 -7.83 11.55
N SER A 97 1.84 -7.34 11.51
CA SER A 97 1.28 -6.58 10.39
C SER A 97 2.12 -5.33 10.09
N ASP A 98 2.42 -4.54 11.12
CA ASP A 98 3.14 -3.28 10.97
C ASP A 98 4.62 -3.49 10.61
N LEU A 99 5.29 -4.50 11.18
CA LEU A 99 6.66 -4.87 10.77
C LEU A 99 6.71 -5.31 9.30
N THR A 100 5.70 -6.07 8.85
CA THR A 100 5.59 -6.47 7.44
C THR A 100 5.44 -5.24 6.55
N LEU A 101 4.61 -4.27 6.94
CA LEU A 101 4.41 -3.02 6.21
C LEU A 101 5.68 -2.17 6.15
N CYS A 102 6.40 -2.02 7.26
CA CYS A 102 7.65 -1.25 7.32
C CYS A 102 8.77 -1.90 6.50
N MET A 103 8.96 -3.22 6.62
CA MET A 103 10.09 -3.91 6.00
C MET A 103 9.88 -4.22 4.51
N ILE A 104 8.64 -4.42 4.07
CA ILE A 104 8.31 -4.81 2.69
C ILE A 104 7.66 -3.62 1.97
N CYS A 105 6.51 -3.14 2.43
CA CYS A 105 5.72 -2.20 1.66
C CYS A 105 6.38 -0.82 1.52
N MET A 106 7.01 -0.29 2.57
CA MET A 106 7.65 1.03 2.53
C MET A 106 8.83 1.13 1.54
N PRO A 107 9.82 0.22 1.52
CA PRO A 107 10.90 0.30 0.55
C PRO A 107 10.41 0.10 -0.90
N PHE A 108 9.47 -0.82 -1.14
CA PHE A 108 8.90 -0.98 -2.48
C PHE A 108 8.10 0.24 -2.93
N THR A 109 7.39 0.89 -2.01
CA THR A 109 6.68 2.15 -2.27
C THR A 109 7.65 3.28 -2.59
N LEU A 110 8.76 3.40 -1.85
CA LEU A 110 9.79 4.39 -2.13
C LEU A 110 10.38 4.20 -3.53
N VAL A 111 10.76 2.96 -3.88
CA VAL A 111 11.23 2.62 -5.23
C VAL A 111 10.18 2.95 -6.28
N HIS A 112 8.89 2.70 -6.02
CA HIS A 112 7.79 3.05 -6.94
C HIS A 112 7.68 4.56 -7.20
N ILE A 113 7.94 5.36 -6.17
CA ILE A 113 7.81 6.82 -6.24
C ILE A 113 9.00 7.42 -6.99
N ILE A 114 10.21 6.95 -6.69
CA ILE A 114 11.46 7.41 -7.32
C ILE A 114 11.58 6.90 -8.76
N ASN A 115 11.43 5.59 -8.98
CA ASN A 115 11.57 4.99 -10.30
C ASN A 115 10.23 5.05 -11.06
N ARG A 116 10.11 6.06 -11.94
CA ARG A 116 9.05 6.15 -12.94
C ARG A 116 9.64 5.82 -14.33
N PRO A 117 9.37 4.65 -14.94
CA PRO A 117 8.33 3.65 -14.67
C PRO A 117 8.74 2.49 -13.76
N TRP A 118 7.75 1.72 -13.27
CA TRP A 118 7.97 0.54 -12.42
C TRP A 118 8.74 -0.58 -13.14
N THR A 119 9.88 -1.00 -12.56
CA THR A 119 10.79 -1.99 -13.16
C THR A 119 10.80 -3.36 -12.45
N LEU A 120 10.18 -3.49 -11.28
CA LEU A 120 10.22 -4.70 -10.44
C LEU A 120 9.23 -5.81 -10.88
N GLY A 121 8.71 -5.73 -12.11
CA GLY A 121 7.81 -6.72 -12.68
C GLY A 121 6.33 -6.59 -12.27
N VAL A 122 5.48 -7.28 -13.04
CA VAL A 122 4.01 -7.22 -12.92
C VAL A 122 3.51 -7.77 -11.58
N ALA A 123 4.12 -8.85 -11.08
CA ALA A 123 3.70 -9.47 -9.82
C ALA A 123 3.81 -8.51 -8.64
N LEU A 124 4.98 -7.88 -8.44
CA LEU A 124 5.19 -6.92 -7.36
C LEU A 124 4.38 -5.64 -7.57
N CYS A 125 4.12 -5.23 -8.82
CA CYS A 125 3.25 -4.10 -9.12
C CYS A 125 1.89 -4.27 -8.47
N LYS A 126 1.26 -5.45 -8.62
CA LYS A 126 -0.04 -5.77 -8.03
C LYS A 126 0.04 -6.11 -6.55
N LEU A 127 1.07 -6.85 -6.14
CA LEU A 127 1.19 -7.39 -4.80
C LEU A 127 1.46 -6.31 -3.74
N VAL A 128 2.33 -5.34 -4.03
CA VAL A 128 2.71 -4.29 -3.07
C VAL A 128 1.49 -3.49 -2.56
N PRO A 129 0.64 -2.88 -3.41
CA PRO A 129 -0.54 -2.15 -2.94
C PRO A 129 -1.62 -3.06 -2.38
N PHE A 130 -1.73 -4.31 -2.83
CA PHE A 130 -2.63 -5.28 -2.21
C PHE A 130 -2.21 -5.60 -0.77
N VAL A 131 -0.92 -5.89 -0.55
CA VAL A 131 -0.38 -6.19 0.79
C VAL A 131 -0.49 -4.94 1.67
N GLN A 132 -0.19 -3.75 1.15
CA GLN A 132 -0.34 -2.50 1.88
C GLN A 132 -1.80 -2.26 2.31
N GLY A 133 -2.76 -2.38 1.40
CA GLY A 133 -4.18 -2.22 1.72
C GLY A 133 -4.68 -3.27 2.70
N THR A 134 -4.24 -4.53 2.55
CA THR A 134 -4.61 -5.63 3.44
C THR A 134 -4.09 -5.37 4.86
N ASN A 135 -2.83 -4.98 5.02
CA ASN A 135 -2.27 -4.69 6.35
C ASN A 135 -2.98 -3.50 7.03
N ILE A 136 -3.32 -2.44 6.27
CA ILE A 136 -4.09 -1.31 6.82
C ILE A 136 -5.46 -1.79 7.33
N MET A 137 -6.18 -2.59 6.55
CA MET A 137 -7.48 -3.12 6.94
C MET A 137 -7.37 -4.10 8.12
N VAL A 138 -6.32 -4.92 8.17
CA VAL A 138 -6.04 -5.81 9.31
C VAL A 138 -5.78 -5.01 10.58
N SER A 139 -4.98 -3.95 10.51
CA SER A 139 -4.67 -3.11 11.68
C SER A 139 -5.93 -2.41 12.20
N VAL A 140 -6.72 -1.77 11.31
CA VAL A 140 -7.99 -1.14 11.69
C VAL A 140 -8.98 -2.16 12.25
N GLY A 141 -9.19 -3.29 11.55
CA GLY A 141 -10.09 -4.35 11.97
C GLY A 141 -9.69 -4.96 13.33
N THR A 142 -8.39 -5.11 13.58
CA THR A 142 -7.88 -5.59 14.87
C THR A 142 -8.20 -4.59 15.99
N ILE A 143 -7.98 -3.29 15.78
CA ILE A 143 -8.32 -2.25 16.76
C ILE A 143 -9.83 -2.23 17.01
N THR A 144 -10.66 -2.39 15.96
CA THR A 144 -12.12 -2.50 16.11
C THR A 144 -12.51 -3.70 16.96
N VAL A 145 -11.94 -4.87 16.72
CA VAL A 145 -12.22 -6.07 17.53
C VAL A 145 -11.80 -5.88 18.98
N ILE A 146 -10.64 -5.25 19.24
CA ILE A 146 -10.21 -4.91 20.60
C ILE A 146 -11.25 -3.99 21.25
N ALA A 147 -11.69 -2.94 20.55
CA ALA A 147 -12.69 -2.00 21.06
C ALA A 147 -14.02 -2.70 21.39
N LEU A 148 -14.48 -3.62 20.52
CA LEU A 148 -15.69 -4.41 20.75
C LEU A 148 -15.54 -5.35 21.95
N ASP A 149 -14.41 -6.05 22.08
CA ASP A 149 -14.12 -6.89 23.25
C ASP A 149 -14.18 -6.08 24.55
N ARG A 150 -13.61 -4.86 24.54
CA ARG A 150 -13.68 -3.94 25.69
C ARG A 150 -15.11 -3.47 25.96
N TYR A 151 -15.85 -3.08 24.92
CA TYR A 151 -17.23 -2.64 25.04
C TYR A 151 -18.12 -3.73 25.65
N PHE A 152 -18.07 -4.97 25.16
CA PHE A 152 -18.89 -6.06 25.68
C PHE A 152 -18.52 -6.43 27.13
N THR A 153 -17.24 -6.41 27.46
CA THR A 153 -16.79 -6.70 28.83
C THR A 153 -17.26 -5.62 29.81
N ILE A 154 -17.10 -4.34 29.45
CA ILE A 154 -17.34 -3.22 30.36
C ILE A 154 -18.83 -2.86 30.43
N VAL A 155 -19.50 -2.75 29.29
CA VAL A 155 -20.86 -2.22 29.21
C VAL A 155 -21.91 -3.31 29.34
N ARG A 156 -21.71 -4.46 28.68
CA ARG A 156 -22.68 -5.57 28.71
C ARG A 156 -22.44 -6.57 29.83
N GLY A 157 -21.40 -6.34 30.66
CA GLY A 157 -21.03 -7.22 31.76
C GLY A 157 -20.84 -8.66 31.31
N GLN A 158 -20.28 -8.87 30.11
CA GLN A 158 -20.16 -10.22 29.57
C GLN A 158 -19.17 -11.04 30.43
N ASP A 159 -19.72 -11.93 31.25
CA ASP A 159 -18.95 -12.73 32.20
C ASP A 159 -18.15 -13.83 31.50
N GLY A 160 -16.83 -13.67 31.49
CA GLY A 160 -15.90 -14.69 31.06
C GLY A 160 -14.64 -14.12 30.40
N PRO A 161 -13.46 -14.73 30.65
CA PRO A 161 -12.23 -14.30 30.00
C PRO A 161 -12.31 -14.51 28.48
N THR A 162 -11.78 -13.56 27.71
CA THR A 162 -11.62 -13.72 26.26
C THR A 162 -10.80 -15.00 26.01
N THR A 163 -11.40 -16.01 25.37
CA THR A 163 -10.72 -17.29 25.12
C THR A 163 -9.76 -17.18 23.94
N ARG A 164 -8.65 -17.92 23.99
CA ARG A 164 -7.67 -17.98 22.90
C ARG A 164 -8.30 -18.38 21.56
N ARG A 165 -9.27 -19.31 21.59
CA ARG A 165 -10.01 -19.75 20.41
C ARG A 165 -10.80 -18.60 19.77
N ARG A 166 -11.51 -17.79 20.57
CA ARG A 166 -12.26 -16.62 20.05
C ARG A 166 -11.31 -15.63 19.38
N VAL A 167 -10.17 -15.33 20.02
CA VAL A 167 -9.19 -14.39 19.45
C VAL A 167 -8.62 -14.89 18.13
N ILE A 168 -8.22 -16.16 18.04
CA ILE A 168 -7.70 -16.74 16.80
C ILE A 168 -8.75 -16.68 15.69
N ILE A 169 -10.01 -17.04 15.98
CA ILE A 169 -11.11 -16.95 15.01
C ILE A 169 -11.31 -15.50 14.55
N SER A 170 -11.31 -14.54 15.47
CA SER A 170 -11.43 -13.12 15.14
C SER A 170 -10.28 -12.61 14.27
N ILE A 171 -9.03 -13.01 14.55
CA ILE A 171 -7.86 -12.66 13.73
C ILE A 171 -8.04 -13.22 12.31
N ILE A 172 -8.38 -14.51 12.19
CA ILE A 172 -8.60 -15.15 10.87
C ILE A 172 -9.72 -14.43 10.11
N ALA A 173 -10.82 -14.09 10.79
CA ALA A 173 -11.93 -13.36 10.18
C ALA A 173 -11.51 -11.96 9.70
N VAL A 174 -10.73 -11.22 10.50
CA VAL A 174 -10.18 -9.91 10.12
C VAL A 174 -9.29 -10.03 8.89
N TRP A 175 -8.38 -11.01 8.85
CA TRP A 175 -7.53 -11.26 7.69
C TRP A 175 -8.35 -11.60 6.43
N ALA A 176 -9.32 -12.51 6.55
CA ALA A 176 -10.18 -12.90 5.44
C ALA A 176 -10.99 -11.72 4.88
N LEU A 177 -11.61 -10.93 5.77
CA LEU A 177 -12.38 -9.74 5.37
C LEU A 177 -11.48 -8.65 4.76
N SER A 178 -10.27 -8.48 5.28
CA SER A 178 -9.28 -7.53 4.77
C SER A 178 -8.80 -7.90 3.37
N MET A 179 -8.51 -9.19 3.14
CA MET A 179 -8.15 -9.69 1.83
C MET A 179 -9.32 -9.56 0.85
N LEU A 180 -10.55 -9.89 1.28
CA LEU A 180 -11.73 -9.79 0.42
C LEU A 180 -12.01 -8.35 -0.02
N THR A 181 -11.90 -7.40 0.90
CA THR A 181 -12.12 -5.96 0.62
C THR A 181 -11.00 -5.35 -0.22
N THR A 182 -9.77 -5.86 -0.09
CA THR A 182 -8.61 -5.38 -0.86
C THR A 182 -8.40 -6.15 -2.17
N ALA A 183 -9.03 -7.31 -2.35
CA ALA A 183 -8.93 -8.14 -3.56
C ALA A 183 -9.18 -7.39 -4.88
N PRO A 184 -10.12 -6.42 -4.98
CA PRO A 184 -10.29 -5.61 -6.18
C PRO A 184 -8.99 -4.93 -6.65
N VAL A 185 -8.09 -4.57 -5.73
CA VAL A 185 -6.77 -3.99 -6.07
C VAL A 185 -5.95 -4.96 -6.92
N LEU A 186 -5.97 -6.27 -6.64
CA LEU A 186 -5.24 -7.26 -7.46
C LEU A 186 -5.80 -7.39 -8.88
N PHE A 187 -7.12 -7.28 -9.03
CA PHE A 187 -7.81 -7.49 -10.30
C PHE A 187 -7.84 -6.25 -11.19
N PHE A 188 -8.18 -5.09 -10.60
CA PHE A 188 -8.34 -3.83 -11.34
C PHE A 188 -7.03 -3.07 -11.52
N GLN A 189 -5.97 -3.43 -10.80
CA GLN A 189 -4.67 -2.85 -11.05
C GLN A 189 -4.09 -3.40 -12.36
N VAL A 190 -4.28 -2.62 -13.42
CA VAL A 190 -3.75 -2.90 -14.75
C VAL A 190 -2.23 -2.73 -14.71
N SER A 191 -1.52 -3.85 -14.70
CA SER A 191 -0.10 -3.95 -15.00
C SER A 191 0.04 -4.54 -16.40
N ARG A 192 0.22 -3.70 -17.41
CA ARG A 192 0.43 -4.19 -18.77
C ARG A 192 1.88 -4.65 -18.91
N SER A 193 2.11 -5.97 -18.88
CA SER A 193 3.28 -6.56 -19.52
C SER A 193 2.96 -6.66 -21.00
N GLU A 194 3.67 -5.84 -21.78
CA GLU A 194 3.72 -5.81 -23.26
C GLU A 194 2.57 -5.07 -23.98
#